data_AF-A0A562HQG5-F1
#
_entry.id   AF-A0A562HQG5-F1
#
_cell.length_a   1.000
_cell.length_b   1.000
_cell.length_c   1.000
_cell.angle_alpha   90.00
_cell.angle_beta   90.00
_cell.angle_gamma   90.00
#
_symmetry.space_group_name_H-M   'P 1'
#
loop_
_entity.id
_entity.type
_entity.pdbx_description
1 polymer ?
#
loop_
_entity_poly.entity_id
_entity_poly.type
_entity_poly.pdbx_seq_one_letter_code
_entity_poly.pdbx_strand_id
1 'polypeptide(L)'
;MRRKAVVLALSLLILCLIPASMFAQGTSQATESEVGPIWTHITEFTNSFDISSSGLAQFDTSLYARSNVNKVVIDASIQQYSNGSWQTIKSWTSTSNTNSGYLLKKGMS
;
A
#
# COMPACT_ATOMS: atom_id res chain seq x y z
N MET A 1 46.67 -7.60 -52.80
CA MET A 1 45.52 -8.15 -52.06
C MET A 1 45.71 -8.14 -50.55
N ARG A 2 46.88 -8.52 -50.01
CA ARG A 2 47.17 -8.51 -48.56
C ARG A 2 46.97 -7.16 -47.85
N ARG A 3 47.43 -6.05 -48.43
CA ARG A 3 47.23 -4.70 -47.84
C ARG A 3 45.75 -4.31 -47.74
N LYS A 4 44.93 -4.65 -48.75
CA LYS A 4 43.49 -4.40 -48.73
C LYS A 4 42.78 -5.24 -47.68
N ALA A 5 43.20 -6.50 -47.50
CA ALA A 5 42.68 -7.38 -46.45
C ALA A 5 43.06 -6.90 -45.04
N VAL A 6 44.29 -6.42 -44.84
CA VAL A 6 44.74 -5.84 -43.57
C VAL A 6 43.97 -4.56 -43.24
N VAL A 7 43.76 -3.69 -44.23
CA VAL A 7 42.96 -2.46 -44.05
C VAL A 7 41.52 -2.81 -43.67
N LEU A 8 40.91 -3.81 -44.31
CA LEU A 8 39.55 -4.29 -43.99
C LEU A 8 39.46 -4.89 -42.57
N ALA A 9 40.46 -5.66 -42.16
CA ALA A 9 40.50 -6.24 -40.83
C ALA A 9 40.64 -5.17 -39.75
N LEU A 10 41.48 -4.15 -39.98
CA LEU A 10 41.65 -3.02 -39.07
C LEU A 10 40.39 -2.17 -38.95
N SER A 11 39.69 -1.90 -40.06
CA SER A 11 38.45 -1.13 -40.01
C SER A 11 37.31 -1.87 -39.30
N LEU A 12 37.23 -3.21 -39.43
CA LEU A 12 36.29 -4.00 -38.63
C LEU A 12 36.64 -3.99 -37.13
N LEU A 13 37.93 -4.08 -36.79
CA LEU A 13 38.37 -4.07 -35.40
C LEU A 13 38.01 -2.74 -34.71
N ILE A 14 38.18 -1.61 -35.41
CA ILE A 14 37.81 -0.28 -34.91
C ILE A 14 36.30 -0.17 -34.65
N LEU A 15 35.47 -0.79 -35.51
CA LEU A 15 34.02 -0.79 -35.34
C LEU A 15 33.58 -1.56 -34.08
N CYS A 16 34.29 -2.63 -33.72
CA CYS A 16 34.02 -3.43 -32.51
C CYS A 16 34.49 -2.78 -31.20
N LEU A 17 35.37 -1.78 -31.27
CA LEU A 17 35.91 -1.08 -30.10
C LEU A 17 35.04 0.08 -29.62
N ILE A 18 33.94 0.39 -30.33
CA ILE A 18 32.99 1.42 -29.91
C ILE A 18 32.09 0.79 -28.83
N PRO A 19 32.18 1.22 -27.54
CA PRO A 19 31.31 0.70 -26.51
C PRO A 19 29.87 1.13 -26.81
N ALA A 20 29.04 0.18 -27.23
CA ALA A 20 27.60 0.39 -27.30
C ALA A 20 27.07 0.41 -25.87
N SER A 21 26.73 1.60 -25.36
CA SER A 21 26.00 1.73 -24.11
C SER A 21 24.60 1.15 -24.31
N MET A 22 24.42 -0.12 -23.95
CA MET A 22 23.11 -0.73 -23.84
C MET A 22 22.50 -0.26 -22.52
N PHE A 23 21.65 0.76 -22.58
CA PHE A 23 20.80 1.06 -21.45
C PHE A 23 19.81 -0.10 -21.31
N ALA A 24 19.74 -0.69 -20.11
CA ALA A 24 18.60 -1.52 -19.78
C ALA A 24 17.37 -0.62 -19.94
N GLN A 25 16.51 -0.92 -20.92
CA GLN A 25 15.19 -0.33 -20.94
C GLN A 25 14.55 -0.80 -19.66
N GLY A 26 14.43 0.12 -18.69
CA GLY A 26 13.74 -0.17 -17.44
C GLY A 26 12.43 -0.80 -17.86
N THR A 27 12.26 -2.09 -17.55
CA THR A 27 10.94 -2.70 -17.56
C THR A 27 10.09 -1.69 -16.84
N SER A 28 9.08 -1.13 -17.53
CA SER A 28 8.12 -0.21 -16.92
C SER A 28 7.93 -0.74 -15.53
N GLN A 29 8.38 0.01 -14.50
CA GLN A 29 8.11 -0.36 -13.13
C GLN A 29 6.66 -0.78 -13.20
N ALA A 30 6.36 -2.03 -12.83
CA ALA A 30 4.97 -2.38 -12.58
C ALA A 30 4.56 -1.25 -11.65
N THR A 31 3.76 -0.31 -12.18
CA THR A 31 3.19 0.80 -11.43
C THR A 31 2.75 0.09 -10.19
N GLU A 32 3.41 0.40 -9.06
CA GLU A 32 3.17 -0.30 -7.81
C GLU A 32 1.68 -0.53 -7.81
N SER A 33 1.26 -1.81 -7.85
CA SER A 33 -0.16 -2.08 -7.69
C SER A 33 -0.43 -1.38 -6.39
N GLU A 34 -1.10 -0.23 -6.46
CA GLU A 34 -1.25 0.65 -5.33
C GLU A 34 -2.05 -0.24 -4.37
N VAL A 35 -1.36 -0.87 -3.41
CA VAL A 35 -1.98 -1.77 -2.43
C VAL A 35 -2.62 -0.83 -1.45
N GLY A 36 -3.66 -0.20 -1.97
CA GLY A 36 -4.43 0.85 -1.39
C GLY A 36 -5.87 0.46 -1.59
N PRO A 37 -6.72 0.73 -0.61
CA PRO A 37 -8.12 0.40 -0.75
C PRO A 37 -8.74 1.19 -1.92
N ILE A 38 -9.37 0.46 -2.86
CA ILE A 38 -10.13 1.04 -3.98
C ILE A 38 -11.49 1.51 -3.45
N TRP A 39 -11.47 2.58 -2.66
CA TRP A 39 -12.66 3.16 -2.05
C TRP A 39 -13.51 3.87 -3.10
N THR A 40 -14.40 3.14 -3.77
CA THR A 40 -15.36 3.75 -4.71
C THR A 40 -16.39 4.64 -4.00
N HIS A 41 -16.64 4.39 -2.71
CA HIS A 41 -17.70 5.04 -1.93
C HIS A 41 -17.21 5.84 -0.71
N ILE A 42 -15.99 5.58 -0.23
CA ILE A 42 -15.38 6.30 0.90
C ILE A 42 -14.53 7.45 0.35
N THR A 43 -14.65 8.63 0.95
CA THR A 43 -13.85 9.82 0.62
C THR A 43 -12.71 10.02 1.61
N GLU A 44 -12.93 9.68 2.87
CA GLU A 44 -11.93 9.80 3.94
C GLU A 44 -12.16 8.70 4.98
N PHE A 45 -11.06 8.13 5.46
CA PHE A 45 -11.04 7.20 6.58
C PHE A 45 -9.85 7.55 7.47
N THR A 46 -10.13 7.79 8.75
CA THR A 46 -9.09 8.12 9.74
C THR A 46 -9.26 7.20 10.94
N ASN A 47 -8.15 6.64 11.41
CA ASN A 47 -8.11 5.85 12.63
C ASN A 47 -6.90 6.26 13.47
N SER A 48 -7.11 6.41 14.77
CA SER A 48 -6.05 6.43 15.77
C SER A 48 -6.22 5.23 16.69
N PHE A 49 -5.09 4.66 17.11
CA PHE A 49 -5.04 3.53 18.03
C PHE A 49 -3.85 3.72 18.95
N ASP A 50 -4.07 3.55 20.25
CA ASP A 50 -3.05 3.62 21.28
C ASP A 50 -3.29 2.55 22.35
N ILE A 51 -2.22 2.06 22.95
CA ILE A 51 -2.28 1.19 24.11
C ILE A 51 -1.43 1.84 25.20
N SER A 52 -2.06 2.15 26.34
CA SER A 52 -1.35 2.72 27.47
C SER A 52 -0.31 1.76 28.04
N SER A 53 0.63 2.28 28.83
CA SER A 53 1.59 1.46 29.59
C SER A 53 0.92 0.51 30.61
N SER A 54 -0.34 0.77 30.98
CA SER A 54 -1.16 -0.11 31.82
C SER A 54 -1.94 -1.17 31.03
N GLY A 55 -1.74 -1.25 29.71
CA GLY A 55 -2.38 -2.23 28.83
C GLY A 55 -3.80 -1.86 28.40
N LEU A 56 -4.23 -0.61 28.62
CA LEU A 56 -5.56 -0.17 28.19
C LEU A 56 -5.53 0.32 26.75
N ALA A 57 -6.34 -0.29 25.89
CA ALA A 57 -6.47 0.14 24.51
C ALA A 57 -7.46 1.32 24.39
N GLN A 58 -7.17 2.20 23.45
CA GLN A 58 -8.04 3.28 23.00
C GLN A 58 -7.99 3.37 21.47
N PHE A 59 -9.13 3.67 20.86
CA PHE A 59 -9.17 4.03 19.46
C PHE A 59 -10.24 5.08 19.16
N ASP A 60 -10.01 5.80 18.07
CA ASP A 60 -10.95 6.76 17.49
C ASP A 60 -10.92 6.59 15.98
N THR A 61 -12.07 6.24 15.40
CA THR A 61 -12.25 6.04 13.96
C THR A 61 -13.32 6.99 13.44
N SER A 62 -13.01 7.67 12.33
CA SER A 62 -13.99 8.40 11.52
C SER A 62 -13.99 7.89 10.09
N LEU A 63 -15.16 7.94 9.47
CA LEU A 63 -15.36 7.57 8.07
C LEU A 63 -16.31 8.57 7.42
N TYR A 64 -15.90 9.12 6.28
CA TYR A 64 -16.73 9.94 5.42
C TYR A 64 -16.87 9.25 4.07
N ALA A 65 -18.10 9.20 3.58
CA ALA A 65 -18.47 8.60 2.33
C ALA A 65 -19.04 9.65 1.37
N ARG A 66 -19.06 9.30 0.09
CA ARG A 66 -19.66 10.12 -0.97
C ARG A 66 -21.12 10.44 -0.65
N SER A 67 -21.62 11.56 -1.17
CA SER A 67 -22.97 12.07 -0.89
C SER A 67 -24.11 11.12 -1.28
N ASN A 68 -23.88 10.16 -2.19
CA ASN A 68 -24.86 9.16 -2.57
C ASN A 68 -24.96 7.96 -1.59
N VAL A 69 -24.09 7.90 -0.59
CA VAL A 69 -24.13 6.88 0.47
C VAL A 69 -25.06 7.35 1.58
N ASN A 70 -25.97 6.47 2.01
CA ASN A 70 -26.95 6.75 3.06
C ASN A 70 -26.79 5.88 4.31
N LYS A 71 -25.78 5.00 4.33
CA LYS A 71 -25.46 4.16 5.47
C LYS A 71 -23.96 3.90 5.53
N VAL A 72 -23.37 4.18 6.69
CA VAL A 72 -21.99 3.84 7.04
C VAL A 72 -22.00 2.87 8.20
N VAL A 73 -21.18 1.82 8.10
CA VAL A 73 -20.93 0.87 9.17
C VAL A 73 -19.43 0.84 9.42
N ILE A 74 -19.02 1.04 10.68
CA ILE A 74 -17.64 0.90 11.13
C ILE A 74 -17.60 -0.31 12.06
N ASP A 75 -16.90 -1.34 11.64
CA ASP A 75 -16.57 -2.50 12.47
C ASP A 75 -15.12 -2.39 12.93
N ALA A 76 -14.91 -2.45 14.25
CA ALA A 76 -13.59 -2.42 14.85
C ALA A 76 -13.41 -3.64 15.74
N SER A 77 -12.23 -4.25 15.71
CA SER A 77 -11.86 -5.35 16.59
C SER A 77 -10.43 -5.19 17.10
N ILE A 78 -10.21 -5.61 18.34
CA ILE A 78 -8.86 -5.79 18.88
C ILE A 78 -8.52 -7.26 18.84
N GLN A 79 -7.35 -7.56 18.29
CA GLN A 79 -6.82 -8.90 18.19
C GLN A 79 -5.52 -9.00 18.96
N GLN A 80 -5.30 -10.14 19.60
CA GLN A 80 -4.05 -10.50 20.24
C GLN A 80 -3.51 -11.76 19.60
N TYR A 81 -2.21 -11.74 19.31
CA TYR A 81 -1.51 -12.95 18.89
C TYR A 81 -1.19 -13.80 20.13
N SER A 82 -1.76 -14.99 20.20
CA SER A 82 -1.54 -15.93 21.29
C SER A 82 -1.58 -17.36 20.76
N ASN A 83 -0.69 -18.22 21.28
CA ASN A 83 -0.62 -19.64 20.92
C ASN A 83 -0.55 -19.89 19.40
N GLY A 84 0.22 -19.08 18.67
CA GLY A 84 0.43 -19.26 17.24
C GLY A 84 -0.66 -18.69 16.32
N SER A 85 -1.68 -18.01 16.87
CA SER A 85 -2.79 -17.47 16.07
C SER A 85 -3.26 -16.10 16.58
N TRP A 86 -3.81 -15.28 15.68
CA TRP A 86 -4.50 -14.05 16.05
C TRP A 86 -5.92 -14.38 16.55
N GLN A 87 -6.25 -13.90 17.74
CA GLN A 87 -7.54 -14.10 18.38
C GLN A 87 -8.20 -12.75 18.65
N THR A 88 -9.46 -12.60 18.25
CA THR A 88 -10.25 -11.41 18.56
C THR A 88 -10.65 -11.43 20.03
N ILE A 89 -10.21 -10.43 20.79
CA ILE A 89 -10.56 -10.28 22.20
C ILE A 89 -11.87 -9.49 22.33
N LYS A 90 -12.09 -8.52 21.44
CA LYS A 90 -13.24 -7.62 21.53
C LYS A 90 -13.57 -7.01 20.18
N SER A 91 -14.85 -6.72 19.98
CA SER A 91 -15.37 -6.10 18.77
C SER A 91 -16.42 -5.04 19.10
N TRP A 92 -16.54 -4.07 18.21
CA TRP A 92 -17.55 -3.01 18.25
C TRP A 92 -18.04 -2.71 16.85
N THR A 93 -19.29 -2.28 16.77
CA THR A 93 -19.90 -1.80 15.54
C THR A 93 -20.53 -0.45 15.81
N SER A 94 -20.34 0.50 14.89
CA SER A 94 -21.08 1.74 14.82
C SER A 94 -21.82 1.79 13.48
N THR A 95 -23.11 2.07 13.52
CA THR A 95 -23.94 2.24 12.33
C THR A 95 -24.50 3.65 12.30
N SER A 96 -24.30 4.33 11.18
CA SER A 96 -24.87 5.65 10.90
C SER A 96 -25.71 5.58 9.64
N ASN A 97 -26.91 6.17 9.67
CA ASN A 97 -27.79 6.29 8.50
C ASN A 97 -27.55 7.62 7.75
N THR A 98 -26.30 8.07 7.72
CA THR A 98 -25.82 9.21 6.94
C THR A 98 -24.59 8.77 6.13
N ASN A 99 -23.98 9.69 5.38
CA ASN A 99 -22.73 9.45 4.68
C ASN A 99 -21.48 9.58 5.57
N SER A 100 -21.63 9.65 6.90
CA SER A 100 -20.51 9.75 7.83
C SER A 100 -20.72 8.86 9.05
N GLY A 101 -19.65 8.29 9.59
CA GLY A 101 -19.67 7.48 10.80
C GLY A 101 -18.49 7.77 11.71
N TYR A 102 -18.69 7.53 13.01
CA TYR A 102 -17.65 7.66 14.04
C TYR A 102 -17.75 6.49 15.01
N LEU A 103 -16.62 6.00 15.49
CA LEU A 103 -16.54 4.99 16.53
C LEU A 103 -15.33 5.28 17.43
N LEU A 104 -15.63 5.59 18.69
CA LEU A 104 -14.62 5.89 19.70
C LEU A 104 -14.79 4.97 20.91
N LYS A 105 -13.68 4.46 21.42
CA LYS A 105 -13.61 3.75 22.69
C LYS A 105 -12.33 4.11 23.44
N LYS A 106 -12.45 4.42 24.73
CA LYS A 106 -11.33 4.80 25.61
C LYS A 106 -11.16 3.79 26.75
N GLY A 107 -9.91 3.57 27.17
CA GLY A 107 -9.58 2.92 28.43
C GLY A 107 -10.09 1.49 28.58
N MET A 108 -9.85 0.63 27.58
CA MET A 108 -10.37 -0.73 27.56
C MET A 108 -9.32 -1.73 28.07
N SER A 109 -9.67 -2.46 29.13
CA SER A 109 -8.96 -3.68 29.57
C SER A 109 -9.39 -4.90 28.75
#